data_AF-A0A671MND3-F1
#
_entry.id   AF-A0A671MND3-F1
#
_cell.length_a   1.000
_cell.length_b   1.000
_cell.length_c   1.000
_cell.angle_alpha   90.00
_cell.angle_beta   90.00
_cell.angle_gamma   90.00
#
_symmetry.space_group_name_H-M   'P 1'
#
loop_
_entity.id
_entity.type
_entity.pdbx_description
1 polymer ?
#
loop_
_entity_poly.entity_id
_entity_poly.type
_entity_poly.pdbx_seq_one_letter_code
_entity_poly.pdbx_strand_id
1 'polypeptide(L)'
;MTLAVFFGCAFIAFGPSFSLFVFTVAKDPLRVIILIAGAFFWLLSLLLSSLVWFIAVKASNSQDLGLQRGLLMFGVFFSVLLQEVFRFVYYRLLRKANEGLAAISDDDGSAISVRQMAYVAGLGFGIMSGAFSMINVLSDSLGPGTVGIFGDSQYYFITAGELLQSLMGHDKVEYAHTEYVLYKY
;
A
#
# COMPACT_ATOMS: atom_id res chain seq x y z
N MET A 1 -13.57 -26.73 -2.85
CA MET A 1 -14.24 -25.50 -3.33
C MET A 1 -13.67 -24.26 -2.65
N THR A 2 -13.46 -24.26 -1.33
CA THR A 2 -12.89 -23.13 -0.57
C THR A 2 -11.49 -22.71 -1.02
N LEU A 3 -10.57 -23.67 -1.22
CA LEU A 3 -9.23 -23.37 -1.76
C LEU A 3 -9.27 -22.68 -3.12
N ALA A 4 -10.24 -23.02 -3.98
CA ALA A 4 -10.38 -22.38 -5.29
C ALA A 4 -10.80 -20.91 -5.16
N VAL A 5 -11.68 -20.60 -4.20
CA VAL A 5 -12.08 -19.21 -3.89
C VAL A 5 -10.88 -18.43 -3.34
N PHE A 6 -10.14 -19.03 -2.39
CA PHE A 6 -8.93 -18.43 -1.84
C PHE A 6 -7.90 -18.09 -2.93
N PHE A 7 -7.50 -19.06 -3.73
CA PHE A 7 -6.50 -18.84 -4.79
C PHE A 7 -7.03 -17.90 -5.88
N GLY A 8 -8.31 -17.99 -6.23
CA GLY A 8 -8.95 -17.08 -7.18
C GLY A 8 -8.88 -15.62 -6.69
N CYS A 9 -9.32 -15.36 -5.46
CA CYS A 9 -9.29 -14.02 -4.87
C CYS A 9 -7.85 -13.51 -4.67
N ALA A 10 -6.93 -14.39 -4.26
CA ALA A 10 -5.52 -14.06 -4.11
C ALA A 10 -4.88 -13.64 -5.44
N PHE A 11 -5.16 -14.35 -6.53
CA PHE A 11 -4.63 -14.02 -7.86
C PHE A 11 -5.29 -12.79 -8.47
N ILE A 12 -6.59 -12.55 -8.23
CA ILE A 12 -7.24 -11.29 -8.65
C ILE A 12 -6.59 -10.11 -7.93
N ALA A 13 -6.46 -10.19 -6.60
CA ALA A 13 -5.88 -9.14 -5.79
C ALA A 13 -4.39 -8.90 -6.13
N PHE A 14 -3.55 -9.91 -5.96
CA PHE A 14 -2.09 -9.74 -5.98
C PHE A 14 -1.43 -10.15 -7.30
N GLY A 15 -2.15 -10.78 -8.24
CA GLY A 15 -1.59 -11.27 -9.50
C GLY A 15 -0.80 -10.23 -10.29
N PRO A 16 -1.34 -9.02 -10.53
CA PRO A 16 -0.59 -7.97 -11.23
C PRO A 16 0.64 -7.50 -10.45
N SER A 17 0.52 -7.29 -9.13
CA SER A 17 1.63 -6.84 -8.29
C SER A 17 2.73 -7.90 -8.20
N PHE A 18 2.37 -9.18 -8.15
CA PHE A 18 3.29 -10.31 -8.18
C PHE A 18 4.01 -10.41 -9.54
N SER A 19 3.29 -10.26 -10.65
CA SER A 19 3.87 -10.24 -12.00
C SER A 19 4.90 -9.10 -12.13
N LEU A 20 4.55 -7.90 -11.68
CA LEU A 20 5.46 -6.76 -11.68
C LEU A 20 6.68 -7.00 -10.80
N PHE A 21 6.51 -7.57 -9.60
CA PHE A 21 7.63 -7.94 -8.74
C PHE A 21 8.61 -8.89 -9.45
N VAL A 22 8.11 -10.01 -10.00
CA VAL A 22 8.92 -11.04 -10.66
C VAL A 22 9.62 -10.49 -11.91
N PHE A 23 8.91 -9.75 -12.76
CA PHE A 23 9.48 -9.32 -14.05
C PHE A 23 10.27 -8.01 -14.00
N THR A 24 10.07 -7.16 -12.99
CA THR A 24 10.71 -5.82 -12.95
C THR A 24 11.59 -5.59 -11.73
N VAL A 25 11.17 -6.02 -10.53
CA VAL A 25 11.88 -5.73 -9.28
C VAL A 25 12.92 -6.79 -8.97
N ALA A 26 12.57 -8.07 -9.08
CA ALA A 26 13.43 -9.20 -8.69
C ALA A 26 14.72 -9.33 -9.52
N LYS A 27 14.83 -8.60 -10.63
CA LYS A 27 16.02 -8.58 -11.50
C LYS A 27 17.18 -7.75 -10.94
N ASP A 28 16.92 -6.86 -9.98
CA ASP A 28 17.90 -5.93 -9.45
C ASP A 28 17.73 -5.81 -7.92
N PRO A 29 18.75 -6.19 -7.13
CA PRO A 29 18.66 -6.19 -5.67
C PRO A 29 18.41 -4.80 -5.09
N LEU A 30 18.87 -3.72 -5.75
CA LEU A 30 18.64 -2.36 -5.28
C LEU A 30 17.15 -2.02 -5.33
N ARG A 31 16.43 -2.47 -6.37
CA ARG A 31 14.97 -2.33 -6.47
C ARG A 31 14.26 -3.09 -5.36
N VAL A 32 14.73 -4.28 -5.00
CA VAL A 32 14.15 -5.04 -3.88
C VAL A 32 14.29 -4.28 -2.55
N ILE A 33 15.44 -3.65 -2.31
CA ILE A 33 15.68 -2.82 -1.12
C ILE A 33 14.75 -1.60 -1.10
N ILE A 34 14.61 -0.90 -2.22
CA ILE A 34 13.66 0.23 -2.36
C ILE A 34 12.23 -0.25 -2.09
N LEU A 35 11.81 -1.38 -2.65
CA LEU A 35 10.46 -1.90 -2.45
C LEU A 35 10.17 -2.19 -0.97
N ILE A 36 11.08 -2.87 -0.28
CA ILE A 36 10.93 -3.21 1.14
C ILE A 36 10.92 -1.93 1.99
N ALA A 37 11.81 -0.97 1.69
CA ALA A 37 11.83 0.30 2.39
C ALA A 37 10.51 1.06 2.19
N GLY A 38 9.95 1.10 0.98
CA GLY A 38 8.63 1.68 0.72
C GLY A 38 7.51 1.03 1.54
N ALA A 39 7.46 -0.31 1.57
CA ALA A 39 6.51 -1.05 2.40
C ALA A 39 6.66 -0.71 3.91
N PHE A 40 7.90 -0.57 4.39
CA PHE A 40 8.18 -0.16 5.76
C PHE A 40 7.70 1.26 6.08
N PHE A 41 7.95 2.24 5.20
CA PHE A 41 7.47 3.61 5.40
C PHE A 41 5.94 3.68 5.40
N TRP A 42 5.27 2.87 4.56
CA TRP A 42 3.82 2.74 4.60
C TRP A 42 3.33 2.19 5.95
N LEU A 43 3.94 1.10 6.45
CA LEU A 43 3.62 0.54 7.78
C LEU A 43 3.83 1.56 8.90
N LEU A 44 4.94 2.30 8.86
CA LEU A 44 5.26 3.31 9.86
C LEU A 44 4.22 4.44 9.86
N SER A 45 3.75 4.84 8.67
CA SER A 45 2.66 5.83 8.55
C SER A 45 1.36 5.30 9.17
N LEU A 46 1.00 4.04 8.90
CA LEU A 46 -0.22 3.45 9.45
C LEU A 46 -0.11 3.24 10.96
N LEU A 47 1.07 2.90 11.48
CA LEU A 47 1.33 2.78 12.92
C LEU A 47 1.07 4.12 13.64
N LEU A 48 1.66 5.21 13.15
CA LEU A 48 1.46 6.53 13.75
C LEU A 48 0.00 6.99 13.64
N SER A 49 -0.65 6.75 12.50
CA SER A 49 -2.07 7.04 12.31
C SER A 49 -2.95 6.25 13.29
N SER A 50 -2.66 4.96 13.48
CA SER A 50 -3.39 4.10 14.43
C SER A 50 -3.24 4.56 15.87
N LEU A 51 -2.07 5.10 16.25
CA LEU A 51 -1.83 5.66 17.57
C LEU A 51 -2.69 6.91 17.82
N VAL A 52 -2.78 7.80 16.83
CA VAL A 52 -3.63 8.99 16.90
C VAL A 52 -5.10 8.60 17.02
N TRP A 53 -5.56 7.65 16.20
CA TRP A 53 -6.92 7.13 16.29
C TRP A 53 -7.21 6.46 17.65
N PHE A 54 -6.27 5.67 18.18
CA PHE A 54 -6.41 5.01 19.47
C PHE A 54 -6.56 6.02 20.63
N ILE A 55 -5.74 7.08 20.63
CA ILE A 55 -5.84 8.18 21.61
C ILE A 55 -7.19 8.89 21.48
N ALA A 56 -7.62 9.19 20.26
CA ALA A 56 -8.91 9.85 20.01
C ALA A 56 -10.09 9.01 20.52
N VAL A 57 -10.10 7.70 20.27
CA VAL A 57 -11.15 6.79 20.77
C VAL A 57 -11.13 6.71 22.30
N LYS A 58 -9.95 6.62 22.92
CA LYS A 58 -9.83 6.56 24.39
C LYS A 58 -10.23 7.86 25.09
N ALA A 59 -10.02 9.00 24.45
CA ALA A 59 -10.44 10.31 24.97
C ALA A 59 -11.96 10.55 24.79
N SER A 60 -12.63 9.76 23.95
CA SER A 60 -14.02 9.92 23.57
C SER A 60 -14.96 8.98 24.34
N ASN A 61 -16.22 9.37 24.50
CA ASN A 61 -17.24 8.54 25.16
C ASN A 61 -17.66 7.39 24.24
N SER A 62 -17.47 6.15 24.70
CA SER A 62 -17.73 4.92 23.93
C SER A 62 -19.22 4.62 23.71
N GLN A 63 -20.13 5.36 24.33
CA GLN A 63 -21.57 5.09 24.31
C GLN A 63 -22.31 5.71 23.12
N ASP A 64 -21.68 6.64 22.39
CA ASP A 64 -22.29 7.32 21.23
C ASP A 64 -21.81 6.72 19.90
N LEU A 65 -22.72 6.00 19.23
CA LEU A 65 -22.49 5.38 17.92
C LEU A 65 -22.24 6.42 16.81
N GLY A 66 -22.83 7.62 16.91
CA GLY A 66 -22.63 8.69 15.94
C GLY A 66 -21.21 9.24 16.02
N LEU A 67 -20.73 9.46 17.25
CA LEU A 67 -19.38 9.94 17.52
C LEU A 67 -18.31 8.92 17.10
N GLN A 68 -18.53 7.62 17.33
CA GLN A 68 -17.62 6.56 16.88
C GLN A 68 -17.48 6.52 15.36
N ARG A 69 -18.59 6.64 14.62
CA ARG A 69 -18.55 6.73 13.14
C ARG A 69 -17.77 7.96 12.69
N GLY A 70 -17.96 9.10 13.36
CA GLY A 70 -17.19 10.33 13.15
C GLY A 70 -15.68 10.12 13.34
N LEU A 71 -15.28 9.48 14.43
CA LEU A 71 -13.87 9.17 14.72
C LEU A 71 -13.25 8.19 13.72
N LEU A 72 -14.01 7.22 13.21
CA LEU A 72 -13.55 6.33 12.14
C LEU A 72 -13.29 7.11 10.84
N MET A 73 -14.22 7.96 10.41
CA MET A 73 -14.03 8.81 9.23
C MET A 73 -12.81 9.72 9.40
N PHE A 74 -12.69 10.38 10.56
CA PHE A 74 -11.52 11.20 10.88
C PHE A 74 -10.23 10.39 10.83
N GLY A 75 -10.21 9.19 11.42
CA GLY A 75 -9.05 8.29 11.40
C GLY A 75 -8.64 7.92 9.99
N VAL A 76 -9.60 7.61 9.11
CA VAL A 76 -9.33 7.30 7.69
C VAL A 76 -8.78 8.52 6.95
N PHE A 77 -9.38 9.70 7.09
CA PHE A 77 -8.85 10.93 6.46
C PHE A 77 -7.43 11.25 6.96
N PHE A 78 -7.21 11.14 8.27
CA PHE A 78 -5.91 11.38 8.87
C PHE A 78 -4.87 10.35 8.41
N SER A 79 -5.25 9.08 8.25
CA SER A 79 -4.36 8.03 7.77
C SER A 79 -3.90 8.28 6.33
N VAL A 80 -4.79 8.73 5.45
CA VAL A 80 -4.44 9.09 4.06
C VAL A 80 -3.47 10.28 4.04
N LEU A 81 -3.73 11.33 4.82
CA LEU A 81 -2.81 12.47 4.92
C LEU A 81 -1.42 12.06 5.42
N LEU A 82 -1.37 11.20 6.43
CA LEU A 82 -0.09 10.73 6.95
C LEU A 82 0.65 9.83 5.95
N GLN A 83 -0.07 8.98 5.21
CA GLN A 83 0.50 8.17 4.13
C GLN A 83 1.13 9.05 3.05
N GLU A 84 0.48 10.14 2.64
CA GLU A 84 1.04 11.11 1.67
C GLU A 84 2.27 11.87 2.20
N VAL A 85 2.28 12.24 3.48
CA VAL A 85 3.46 12.85 4.10
C VAL A 85 4.63 11.88 4.10
N PHE A 86 4.41 10.62 4.48
CA PHE A 86 5.43 9.59 4.49
C PHE A 86 5.93 9.24 3.09
N ARG A 87 5.03 9.27 2.10
CA ARG A 87 5.34 9.13 0.67
C ARG A 87 6.30 10.23 0.21
N PHE A 88 6.04 11.48 0.57
CA PHE A 88 6.93 12.60 0.29
C PHE A 88 8.28 12.51 1.01
N VAL A 89 8.28 12.16 2.31
CA VAL A 89 9.51 11.96 3.09
C VAL A 89 10.36 10.86 2.46
N TYR A 90 9.75 9.75 2.08
CA TYR A 90 10.43 8.63 1.46
C TYR A 90 11.03 9.01 0.10
N TYR A 91 10.30 9.77 -0.73
CA TYR A 91 10.84 10.33 -1.97
C TYR A 91 12.09 11.18 -1.73
N ARG A 92 12.08 12.08 -0.73
CA ARG A 92 13.26 12.88 -0.38
C ARG A 92 14.45 12.03 0.06
N LEU A 93 14.20 10.97 0.82
CA LEU A 93 15.26 10.04 1.23
C LEU A 93 15.85 9.30 0.03
N LEU A 94 15.01 8.82 -0.89
CA LEU A 94 15.46 8.16 -2.12
C LEU A 94 16.29 9.10 -2.99
N ARG A 95 15.86 10.36 -3.17
CA ARG A 95 16.61 11.34 -3.96
C ARG A 95 17.99 11.60 -3.35
N LYS A 96 18.05 11.81 -2.03
CA LYS A 96 19.33 12.02 -1.32
C LYS A 96 20.23 10.79 -1.37
N ALA A 97 19.65 9.59 -1.28
CA ALA A 97 20.39 8.34 -1.43
C ALA A 97 20.95 8.19 -2.84
N ASN A 98 20.17 8.51 -3.88
CA ASN A 98 20.62 8.43 -5.27
C ASN A 98 21.73 9.43 -5.60
N GLU A 99 21.60 10.68 -5.14
CA GLU A 99 22.65 11.70 -5.26
C GLU A 99 23.92 11.27 -4.54
N GLY A 100 23.80 10.68 -3.34
CA GLY A 100 24.92 10.15 -2.58
C GLY A 100 25.60 8.94 -3.23
N LEU A 101 24.81 8.02 -3.82
CA LEU A 101 25.33 6.87 -4.55
C LEU A 101 26.07 7.32 -5.81
N ALA A 102 25.48 8.22 -6.60
CA ALA A 102 26.08 8.76 -7.82
C ALA A 102 27.40 9.52 -7.57
N ALA A 103 27.54 10.17 -6.41
CA ALA A 103 28.77 10.87 -6.05
C ALA A 103 29.93 9.95 -5.63
N ILE A 104 29.64 8.69 -5.27
CA ILE A 104 30.63 7.72 -4.75
C ILE A 104 30.94 6.63 -5.78
N SER A 105 30.04 6.39 -6.74
CA SER A 105 30.25 5.40 -7.80
C SER A 105 31.10 5.97 -8.94
N ASP A 106 32.23 5.31 -9.25
CA ASP A 106 33.08 5.61 -10.41
C ASP A 106 32.43 5.21 -11.76
N ASP A 107 31.28 4.53 -11.72
CA ASP A 107 30.57 3.99 -12.89
C ASP A 107 29.29 4.78 -13.15
N ASP A 108 29.22 5.45 -14.31
CA ASP A 108 28.11 6.29 -14.79
C ASP A 108 26.80 5.47 -14.99
N GLY A 109 26.87 4.13 -14.85
CA GLY A 109 25.76 3.19 -14.98
C GLY A 109 25.06 2.79 -13.68
N SER A 110 25.52 3.21 -12.50
CA SER A 110 24.99 2.76 -11.20
C SER A 110 23.68 3.47 -10.77
N ALA A 111 23.37 4.61 -11.39
CA ALA A 111 22.23 5.43 -11.01
C ALA A 111 20.92 4.84 -11.54
N ILE A 112 20.09 4.29 -10.65
CA ILE A 112 18.71 3.96 -11.00
C ILE A 112 18.00 5.25 -11.40
N SER A 113 17.34 5.23 -12.56
CA SER A 113 16.54 6.38 -13.01
C SER A 113 15.48 6.72 -11.96
N VAL A 114 15.25 8.02 -11.71
CA VAL A 114 14.30 8.49 -10.69
C VAL A 114 12.92 7.85 -10.87
N ARG A 115 12.47 7.72 -12.13
CA ARG A 115 11.21 7.06 -12.50
C ARG A 115 11.14 5.59 -12.08
N GLN A 116 12.24 4.85 -12.19
CA GLN A 116 12.28 3.46 -11.73
C GLN A 116 12.23 3.40 -10.20
N MET A 117 12.90 4.31 -9.49
CA MET A 117 12.81 4.37 -8.03
C MET A 117 11.38 4.69 -7.57
N ALA A 118 10.72 5.67 -8.18
CA ALA A 118 9.34 6.02 -7.85
C ALA A 118 8.34 4.90 -8.18
N TYR A 119 8.51 4.23 -9.32
CA TYR A 119 7.71 3.06 -9.69
C TYR A 119 7.84 1.94 -8.64
N VAL A 120 9.07 1.60 -8.23
CA VAL A 120 9.33 0.54 -7.25
C VAL A 120 8.85 0.94 -5.85
N ALA A 121 9.05 2.21 -5.47
CA ALA A 121 8.54 2.78 -4.22
C ALA A 121 7.01 2.70 -4.13
N GLY A 122 6.32 3.16 -5.18
CA GLY A 122 4.87 3.10 -5.28
C GLY A 122 4.34 1.66 -5.26
N LEU A 123 5.02 0.74 -5.93
CA LEU A 123 4.69 -0.69 -5.88
C LEU A 123 4.81 -1.26 -4.45
N GLY A 124 5.85 -0.86 -3.70
CA GLY A 124 6.01 -1.25 -2.29
C GLY A 124 4.89 -0.75 -1.39
N PHE A 125 4.52 0.54 -1.51
CA PHE A 125 3.38 1.13 -0.80
C PHE A 125 2.07 0.38 -1.12
N GLY A 126 1.78 0.15 -2.40
CA GLY A 126 0.56 -0.51 -2.84
C GLY A 126 0.47 -1.98 -2.40
N ILE A 127 1.57 -2.74 -2.49
CA ILE A 127 1.60 -4.14 -2.02
C ILE A 127 1.32 -4.22 -0.52
N MET A 128 1.93 -3.33 0.28
CA MET A 128 1.76 -3.37 1.73
C MET A 128 0.35 -2.95 2.16
N SER A 129 -0.20 -1.91 1.53
CA SER A 129 -1.60 -1.51 1.70
C SER A 129 -2.57 -2.63 1.31
N GLY A 130 -2.30 -3.31 0.20
CA GLY A 130 -3.08 -4.46 -0.24
C GLY A 130 -3.00 -5.65 0.71
N ALA A 131 -1.81 -5.98 1.18
CA ALA A 131 -1.62 -7.02 2.18
C ALA A 131 -2.42 -6.72 3.44
N PHE A 132 -2.35 -5.49 3.95
CA PHE A 132 -3.05 -5.09 5.17
C PHE A 132 -4.57 -5.16 5.04
N SER A 133 -5.12 -4.81 3.88
CA SER A 133 -6.57 -4.84 3.61
C SER A 133 -7.12 -6.23 3.31
N MET A 134 -6.32 -7.12 2.69
CA MET A 134 -6.84 -8.34 2.08
C MET A 134 -6.44 -9.63 2.80
N ILE A 135 -5.34 -9.68 3.57
CA ILE A 135 -4.86 -10.94 4.19
C ILE A 135 -5.92 -11.57 5.11
N ASN A 136 -6.58 -10.75 5.94
CA ASN A 136 -7.61 -11.26 6.86
C ASN A 136 -8.84 -11.76 6.08
N VAL A 137 -9.28 -11.02 5.06
CA VAL A 137 -10.39 -11.41 4.18
C VAL A 137 -10.08 -12.70 3.42
N LEU A 138 -8.85 -12.87 2.96
CA LEU A 138 -8.39 -14.11 2.32
C LEU A 138 -8.42 -15.29 3.31
N SER A 139 -7.95 -15.08 4.54
CA SER A 139 -8.01 -16.10 5.59
C SER A 139 -9.44 -16.57 5.84
N ASP A 140 -10.41 -15.66 5.89
CA ASP A 140 -11.82 -15.99 6.08
C ASP A 140 -12.40 -16.81 4.92
N SER A 141 -11.92 -16.57 3.68
CA SER A 141 -12.36 -17.32 2.50
C SER A 141 -11.97 -18.80 2.48
N LEU A 142 -11.04 -19.23 3.35
CA LEU A 142 -10.67 -20.64 3.50
C LEU A 142 -11.75 -21.47 4.21
N GLY A 143 -12.65 -20.80 4.95
CA GLY A 143 -13.77 -21.43 5.64
C GLY A 143 -14.80 -22.04 4.67
N PRO A 144 -15.60 -23.02 5.13
CA PRO A 144 -16.62 -23.68 4.30
C PRO A 144 -17.82 -22.78 3.92
N GLY A 145 -17.96 -21.62 4.56
CA GLY A 145 -19.07 -20.69 4.34
C GLY A 145 -18.65 -19.48 3.49
N THR A 146 -19.64 -18.86 2.83
CA THR A 146 -19.49 -17.55 2.19
C THR A 146 -20.21 -16.48 3.00
N VAL A 147 -19.88 -15.20 2.74
CA VAL A 147 -20.57 -14.05 3.34
C VAL A 147 -22.03 -14.01 2.88
N GLY A 148 -22.94 -13.58 3.75
CA GLY A 148 -24.35 -13.34 3.37
C GLY A 148 -25.42 -13.96 4.27
N ILE A 149 -25.06 -14.63 5.37
CA ILE A 149 -26.06 -15.18 6.31
C ILE A 149 -26.95 -14.09 6.93
N PHE A 150 -26.44 -12.86 7.04
CA PHE A 150 -27.15 -11.69 7.56
C PHE A 150 -27.63 -10.71 6.46
N GLY A 151 -27.70 -11.16 5.19
CA GLY A 151 -28.18 -10.35 4.07
C GLY A 151 -27.10 -9.57 3.30
N ASP A 152 -25.82 -9.78 3.63
CA ASP A 152 -24.69 -9.25 2.87
C ASP A 152 -24.50 -9.97 1.51
N SER A 153 -23.76 -9.34 0.60
CA SER A 153 -23.49 -9.90 -0.73
C SER A 153 -22.60 -11.15 -0.68
N GLN A 154 -23.03 -12.21 -1.38
CA GLN A 154 -22.23 -13.43 -1.57
C GLN A 154 -20.96 -13.21 -2.41
N TYR A 155 -20.89 -12.10 -3.15
CA TYR A 155 -19.75 -11.72 -4.00
C TYR A 155 -18.66 -10.94 -3.25
N TYR A 156 -18.79 -10.76 -1.94
CA TYR A 156 -17.90 -9.94 -1.11
C TYR A 156 -16.41 -10.20 -1.37
N PHE A 157 -15.97 -11.47 -1.38
CA PHE A 157 -14.57 -11.82 -1.58
C PHE A 157 -14.02 -11.41 -2.95
N ILE A 158 -14.83 -11.55 -4.01
CA ILE A 158 -14.43 -11.18 -5.38
C ILE A 158 -14.36 -9.66 -5.50
N THR A 159 -15.40 -8.96 -5.04
CA THR A 159 -15.45 -7.49 -5.07
C THR A 159 -14.31 -6.86 -4.27
N ALA A 160 -13.95 -7.43 -3.11
CA ALA A 160 -12.80 -6.98 -2.32
C ALA A 160 -11.48 -7.15 -3.09
N GLY A 161 -11.30 -8.27 -3.79
CA GLY A 161 -10.12 -8.52 -4.62
C GLY A 161 -9.98 -7.55 -5.79
N GLU A 162 -11.08 -7.30 -6.51
CA GLU A 162 -11.11 -6.35 -7.64
C GLU A 162 -10.88 -4.91 -7.19
N LEU A 163 -11.52 -4.50 -6.10
CA LEU A 163 -11.32 -3.17 -5.53
C LEU A 163 -9.86 -2.96 -5.16
N LEU A 164 -9.25 -3.94 -4.49
CA LEU A 164 -7.83 -3.87 -4.14
C LEU A 164 -6.95 -3.77 -5.39
N GLN A 165 -7.21 -4.60 -6.40
CA GLN A 165 -6.46 -4.56 -7.65
C GLN A 165 -6.51 -3.15 -8.29
N SER A 166 -7.69 -2.54 -8.32
CA SER A 166 -7.89 -1.17 -8.84
C SER A 166 -7.13 -0.13 -8.04
N LEU A 167 -7.17 -0.19 -6.70
CA LEU A 167 -6.48 0.75 -5.82
C LEU A 167 -4.95 0.67 -5.97
N MET A 168 -4.39 -0.53 -6.04
CA MET A 168 -2.96 -0.73 -6.33
C MET A 168 -2.56 -0.26 -7.74
N GLY A 169 -3.51 -0.19 -8.66
CA GLY A 169 -3.33 0.43 -9.97
C GLY A 169 -3.21 1.95 -9.88
N HIS A 170 -4.07 2.59 -9.08
CA HIS A 170 -4.10 4.04 -8.88
C HIS A 170 -2.85 4.57 -8.15
N ASP A 171 -2.39 3.91 -7.10
CA ASP A 171 -1.18 4.30 -6.35
C ASP A 171 0.07 4.43 -7.24
N LYS A 172 0.16 3.63 -8.32
CA LYS A 172 1.26 3.70 -9.29
C LYS A 172 1.19 4.95 -10.16
N VAL A 173 -0.03 5.35 -10.54
CA VAL A 173 -0.26 6.53 -11.38
C VAL A 173 -0.04 7.81 -10.58
N GLU A 174 -0.48 7.85 -9.32
CA GLU A 174 -0.38 9.02 -8.46
C GLU A 174 1.08 9.32 -8.03
N TYR A 175 1.88 8.29 -7.74
CA TYR A 175 3.32 8.45 -7.49
C TYR A 175 4.06 9.00 -8.72
N ALA A 176 3.75 8.47 -9.91
CA ALA A 176 4.31 8.95 -11.17
C ALA A 176 3.86 10.39 -11.51
N HIS A 177 2.64 10.79 -11.12
CA HIS A 177 2.12 12.13 -11.34
C HIS A 177 2.71 13.17 -10.37
N THR A 178 2.93 12.77 -9.10
CA THR A 178 3.65 13.57 -8.09
C THR A 178 5.09 13.82 -8.54
N GLU A 179 5.72 12.82 -9.17
CA GLU A 179 7.00 12.96 -9.86
C GLU A 179 6.98 13.99 -10.99
N TYR A 180 6.00 13.93 -11.91
CA TYR A 180 5.90 14.87 -13.04
C TYR A 180 5.74 16.33 -12.59
N VAL A 181 5.00 16.57 -11.51
CA VAL A 181 4.77 17.92 -10.98
C VAL A 181 6.01 18.44 -10.24
N LEU A 182 6.72 17.58 -9.49
CA LEU A 182 7.95 17.95 -8.78
C LEU A 182 9.18 18.03 -9.69
N TYR A 183 9.18 17.43 -10.88
CA TYR A 183 10.30 17.53 -11.84
C TYR A 183 10.30 18.83 -12.66
N LYS A 184 9.22 19.61 -12.60
CA LYS A 184 9.11 20.90 -13.30
C LYS A 184 9.67 22.08 -12.49
N TYR A 185 10.16 21.84 -11.27
CA TYR A 185 10.74 22.83 -10.36
C TYR A 185 11.98 22.31 -9.64
#